data_AF-A0A3P7LQ33-F1
#
_entry.id   AF-A0A3P7LQ33-F1
#
_cell.length_a   1.000
_cell.length_b   1.000
_cell.length_c   1.000
_cell.angle_alpha   90.00
_cell.angle_beta   90.00
_cell.angle_gamma   90.00
#
_symmetry.space_group_name_H-M   'P 1'
#
loop_
_entity.id
_entity.type
_entity.pdbx_description
1 polymer ?
#
loop_
_entity_poly.entity_id
_entity_poly.type
_entity_poly.pdbx_seq_one_letter_code
_entity_poly.pdbx_strand_id
1 'polypeptide(L)'
;MVVQSPLLPNHQHLSDMRWHTLLFYQEERSSLYMLLVDNTTVVTESGAPPSAPLVRSGFRGCLAGFRLNDQAIDVYDDSEDKKDVVRGCSGPLARCSPGACSNRGRCIQQWNSIRCDCTLTAHAGDRCQDG
;
A
#
# COMPACT_ATOMS: atom_id res chain seq x y z
N MET A 1 5.42 -13.04 4.82
CA MET A 1 6.16 -12.14 3.89
C MET A 1 5.44 -10.80 3.92
N VAL A 2 6.13 -9.72 4.28
CA VAL A 2 5.53 -8.37 4.22
C VAL A 2 5.73 -7.89 2.80
N VAL A 3 4.66 -7.68 2.04
CA VAL A 3 4.75 -7.04 0.72
C VAL A 3 4.91 -5.55 0.99
N GLN A 4 6.15 -5.07 1.00
CA GLN A 4 6.43 -3.64 1.07
C GLN A 4 6.33 -3.07 -0.33
N SER A 5 5.71 -1.90 -0.47
CA SER A 5 5.76 -1.15 -1.72
C SER A 5 7.21 -0.81 -2.06
N PRO A 6 7.55 -0.57 -3.34
CA PRO A 6 8.80 0.06 -3.70
C PRO A 6 9.04 1.34 -2.88
N LEU A 7 10.32 1.61 -2.60
CA LEU A 7 10.73 2.82 -1.92
C LEU A 7 10.75 3.98 -2.92
N LEU A 8 10.05 5.06 -2.61
CA LEU A 8 10.10 6.28 -3.41
C LEU A 8 11.43 7.04 -3.22
N PRO A 9 11.79 7.96 -4.13
CA PRO A 9 13.03 8.75 -4.02
C PRO A 9 13.19 9.53 -2.71
N ASN A 10 12.08 9.86 -2.04
CA ASN A 10 12.04 10.52 -0.73
C ASN A 10 12.14 9.54 0.46
N HIS A 11 12.50 8.27 0.23
CA HIS A 11 12.55 7.20 1.23
C HIS A 11 11.18 6.86 1.87
N GLN A 12 10.08 7.16 1.18
CA GLN A 12 8.73 6.80 1.63
C GLN A 12 8.26 5.48 1.01
N HIS A 13 7.63 4.63 1.83
CA HIS A 13 6.80 3.52 1.35
C HIS A 13 5.34 3.98 1.24
N LEU A 14 4.64 3.53 0.21
CA LEU A 14 3.20 3.78 0.00
C LEU A 14 2.31 2.81 0.79
N SER A 15 2.89 1.72 1.31
CA SER A 15 2.20 0.80 2.22
C SER A 15 2.22 1.31 3.67
N ASP A 16 1.89 2.58 3.90
CA ASP A 16 1.99 3.26 5.20
C ASP A 16 0.63 3.45 5.90
N MET A 17 -0.44 2.84 5.36
CA MET A 17 -1.83 2.96 5.80
C MET A 17 -2.42 4.38 5.66
N ARG A 18 -1.86 5.21 4.78
CA ARG A 18 -2.42 6.52 4.42
C ARG A 18 -2.95 6.50 2.99
N TRP A 19 -3.75 7.53 2.68
CA TRP A 19 -4.21 7.75 1.31
C TRP A 19 -3.09 8.37 0.50
N HIS A 20 -2.89 7.85 -0.71
CA HIS A 20 -1.99 8.40 -1.71
C HIS A 20 -2.77 8.66 -3.00
N THR A 21 -2.40 9.72 -3.71
CA THR A 21 -2.95 10.02 -5.04
C THR A 21 -2.00 9.54 -6.12
N LEU A 22 -2.50 8.69 -7.00
CA LEU A 22 -1.78 8.19 -8.17
C LEU A 22 -2.40 8.77 -9.44
N LEU A 23 -1.59 9.41 -10.28
CA LEU A 23 -1.99 9.86 -11.61
C LEU A 23 -1.06 9.25 -12.65
N PHE A 24 -1.64 8.47 -13.56
CA PHE A 24 -0.95 7.92 -14.72
C PHE A 24 -1.40 8.69 -15.94
N TYR A 25 -0.46 9.28 -16.67
CA TYR A 25 -0.74 10.01 -17.90
C TYR A 25 0.35 9.73 -18.94
N GLN A 26 -0.06 9.60 -20.20
CA GLN A 26 0.84 9.39 -21.33
C GLN A 26 0.95 10.67 -22.14
N GLU A 27 2.17 11.17 -22.32
CA GLU A 27 2.41 12.34 -23.16
C GLU A 27 2.47 11.95 -24.65
N GLU A 28 1.51 12.44 -25.43
CA GLU A 28 1.36 12.09 -26.84
C GLU A 28 2.56 12.47 -27.72
N ARG A 29 3.27 13.56 -27.36
CA ARG A 29 4.39 14.09 -28.16
C ARG A 29 5.70 13.32 -28.00
N SER A 30 5.93 12.77 -26.82
CA SER A 30 7.23 12.21 -26.42
C SER A 30 7.18 10.69 -26.23
N SER A 31 5.98 10.08 -26.29
CA SER A 31 5.75 8.67 -25.92
C SER A 31 6.15 8.33 -24.48
N LEU A 32 6.35 9.34 -23.63
CA LEU A 32 6.70 9.17 -22.22
C LEU A 32 5.47 8.84 -21.39
N TYR A 33 5.65 7.98 -20.40
CA TYR A 33 4.66 7.70 -19.37
C TYR A 33 5.06 8.43 -18.09
N MET A 34 4.10 9.16 -17.52
CA MET A 34 4.29 9.88 -16.28
C MET A 34 3.44 9.23 -15.19
N LEU A 35 4.08 8.86 -14.09
CA LEU A 35 3.43 8.46 -12.85
C LEU A 35 3.65 9.56 -11.82
N LEU A 36 2.58 10.21 -11.37
CA LEU A 36 2.64 11.12 -10.23
C LEU A 36 2.13 10.41 -8.99
N VAL A 37 2.90 10.52 -7.90
CA VAL A 37 2.54 10.02 -6.58
C VAL A 37 2.57 11.18 -5.60
N ASP A 38 1.43 11.53 -5.00
CA ASP A 38 1.28 12.65 -4.06
C ASP A 38 1.95 13.95 -4.53
N ASN A 39 1.73 14.31 -5.80
CA ASN A 39 2.31 15.50 -6.44
C ASN A 39 3.83 15.43 -6.68
N THR A 40 4.46 14.28 -6.47
CA THR A 40 5.84 14.00 -6.90
C THR A 40 5.80 13.28 -8.24
N THR A 41 6.44 13.86 -9.27
CA THR A 41 6.54 13.26 -10.61
C THR A 41 7.63 12.20 -10.66
N VAL A 42 7.27 10.99 -11.07
CA VAL A 42 8.17 9.90 -11.45
C VAL A 42 8.00 9.68 -12.96
N VAL A 43 8.98 10.10 -13.75
CA VAL A 43 8.96 9.93 -15.21
C VAL A 43 9.53 8.55 -15.56
N THR A 44 8.81 7.77 -16.37
CA THR A 44 9.28 6.47 -16.85
C THR A 44 9.22 6.43 -18.38
N GLU A 45 10.34 6.04 -19.02
CA GLU A 45 10.38 5.89 -20.48
C GLU A 45 9.71 4.59 -20.96
N SER A 46 9.48 3.63 -20.06
CA SER A 46 8.67 2.44 -20.31
C SER A 46 7.39 2.48 -19.48
N GLY A 47 6.23 2.49 -20.13
CA GLY A 47 4.90 2.47 -19.50
C GLY A 47 4.55 1.19 -18.74
N ALA A 48 5.54 0.32 -18.53
CA ALA A 48 5.47 -0.81 -17.63
C ALA A 48 6.71 -0.80 -16.74
N PRO A 49 6.59 -1.04 -15.42
CA PRO A 49 7.74 -1.33 -14.58
C PRO A 49 8.57 -2.42 -15.26
N PRO A 50 9.88 -2.21 -15.51
CA PRO A 50 10.74 -3.25 -16.06
C PRO A 50 10.72 -4.40 -15.06
N SER A 51 10.09 -5.51 -15.46
CA SER A 51 9.63 -6.57 -14.56
C SER A 51 8.60 -6.12 -13.53
N ALA A 52 7.32 -6.04 -13.88
CA ALA A 52 6.30 -6.35 -12.88
C ALA A 52 6.48 -7.85 -12.58
N PRO A 53 7.06 -8.25 -11.43
CA PRO A 53 7.02 -9.65 -11.05
C PRO A 53 5.54 -10.01 -11.03
N LEU A 54 5.17 -11.15 -11.61
CA LEU A 54 3.81 -11.69 -11.51
C LEU A 54 3.27 -11.36 -10.12
N VAL A 55 2.31 -10.43 -10.04
CA VAL A 55 1.66 -10.05 -8.78
C VAL A 55 0.93 -11.30 -8.34
N ARG A 56 1.61 -12.14 -7.54
CA ARG A 56 1.12 -13.45 -7.11
C ARG A 56 -0.04 -13.33 -6.12
N SER A 57 -0.23 -12.15 -5.55
CA SER A 57 -1.27 -11.81 -4.60
C SER A 57 -1.88 -10.47 -5.01
N GLY A 58 -3.20 -10.41 -5.19
CA GLY A 58 -3.91 -9.20 -5.57
C GLY A 58 -3.75 -8.03 -4.58
N PHE A 59 -4.23 -6.86 -4.98
CA PHE A 59 -4.25 -5.68 -4.12
C PHE A 59 -5.16 -5.88 -2.91
N ARG A 60 -4.70 -5.45 -1.73
CA ARG A 60 -5.50 -5.41 -0.51
C ARG A 60 -5.35 -4.04 0.13
N GLY A 61 -6.42 -3.27 0.08
CA GLY A 61 -6.38 -1.87 0.44
C GLY A 61 -7.73 -1.21 0.24
N CYS A 62 -7.72 0.12 0.26
CA CYS A 62 -8.85 0.94 -0.13
C CYS A 62 -8.52 1.68 -1.42
N LEU A 63 -9.53 1.86 -2.27
CA LEU A 63 -9.48 2.70 -3.46
C LEU A 63 -10.57 3.77 -3.34
N ALA A 64 -10.28 4.97 -3.82
CA ALA A 64 -11.22 6.08 -3.87
C ALA A 64 -10.86 6.99 -5.06
N GLY A 65 -11.85 7.72 -5.57
CA GLY A 65 -11.63 8.69 -6.65
C GLY A 65 -11.16 8.05 -7.97
N PHE A 66 -11.56 6.81 -8.24
CA PHE A 66 -11.13 6.09 -9.43
C PHE A 66 -11.72 6.73 -10.69
N ARG A 67 -10.83 7.09 -11.62
CA ARG A 67 -11.17 7.68 -12.91
C ARG A 67 -10.36 6.99 -13.99
N LEU A 68 -11.02 6.69 -15.10
CA LEU A 68 -10.36 6.31 -16.34
C LEU A 68 -10.58 7.45 -17.34
N ASN A 69 -9.51 8.12 -17.73
CA ASN A 69 -9.56 9.39 -18.43
C ASN A 69 -10.44 10.39 -17.64
N ASP A 70 -11.40 11.03 -18.30
CA ASP A 70 -12.31 11.99 -17.66
C ASP A 70 -13.54 11.36 -17.00
N GLN A 71 -13.69 10.03 -17.09
CA GLN A 71 -14.86 9.34 -16.56
C GLN A 71 -14.62 8.83 -15.14
N ALA A 72 -15.48 9.24 -14.21
CA ALA A 72 -15.55 8.66 -12.88
C ALA A 72 -16.25 7.30 -12.94
N ILE A 73 -15.64 6.30 -12.30
CA ILE A 73 -16.14 4.92 -12.26
C ILE A 73 -16.37 4.54 -10.80
N ASP A 74 -17.56 4.02 -10.47
CA ASP A 74 -17.80 3.43 -9.17
C ASP A 74 -17.37 1.96 -9.23
N VAL A 75 -16.16 1.70 -8.72
CA VAL A 75 -15.54 0.36 -8.72
C VAL A 75 -16.44 -0.70 -8.09
N TYR A 76 -17.31 -0.34 -7.15
CA TYR A 76 -18.22 -1.29 -6.54
C TYR A 76 -19.47 -1.51 -7.38
N ASP A 77 -20.13 -0.46 -7.89
CA ASP A 77 -21.37 -0.62 -8.65
C ASP A 77 -21.15 -1.16 -10.04
N ASP A 78 -20.12 -0.68 -10.73
CA ASP A 78 -19.86 -0.97 -12.14
C ASP A 78 -19.16 -2.33 -12.35
N SER A 79 -18.76 -3.03 -11.27
CA SER A 79 -18.11 -4.34 -11.36
C SER A 79 -19.11 -5.50 -11.36
N GLU A 80 -18.86 -6.52 -12.18
CA GLU A 80 -19.63 -7.77 -12.16
C GLU A 80 -19.25 -8.66 -10.97
N ASP A 81 -17.97 -8.70 -10.60
CA ASP A 81 -17.45 -9.46 -9.45
C ASP A 81 -17.10 -8.52 -8.29
N LYS A 82 -17.63 -8.82 -7.11
CA LYS A 82 -17.51 -8.01 -5.90
C LYS A 82 -17.01 -8.84 -4.71
N LYS A 83 -16.41 -10.01 -4.97
CA LYS A 83 -15.90 -10.90 -3.92
C LYS A 83 -14.84 -10.17 -3.07
N ASP A 84 -15.03 -10.19 -1.76
CA ASP A 84 -14.15 -9.55 -0.77
C ASP A 84 -14.01 -8.01 -0.95
N VAL A 85 -14.95 -7.37 -1.65
CA VAL A 85 -15.04 -5.91 -1.80
C VAL A 85 -16.22 -5.39 -0.99
N VAL A 86 -16.01 -4.33 -0.22
CA VAL A 86 -17.06 -3.65 0.55
C VAL A 86 -17.01 -2.15 0.28
N ARG A 87 -18.15 -1.48 0.42
CA ARG A 87 -18.19 -0.01 0.35
C ARG A 87 -17.56 0.61 1.59
N GLY A 88 -16.91 1.75 1.39
CA GLY A 88 -16.23 2.48 2.45
C GLY A 88 -14.86 1.90 2.80
N CYS A 89 -14.14 2.62 3.65
CA CYS A 89 -12.80 2.25 4.09
C CYS A 89 -12.66 2.47 5.60
N SER A 90 -12.93 1.43 6.39
CA SER A 90 -12.70 1.46 7.84
C SER A 90 -11.20 1.29 8.19
N GLY A 91 -10.39 0.89 7.22
CA GLY A 91 -8.97 0.60 7.41
C GLY A 91 -8.73 -0.66 8.25
N PRO A 92 -7.49 -0.87 8.73
CA PRO A 92 -7.13 -2.05 9.49
C PRO A 92 -7.82 -2.07 10.87
N LEU A 93 -8.33 -3.24 11.26
CA LEU A 93 -8.94 -3.48 12.57
C LEU A 93 -7.95 -3.32 13.72
N ALA A 94 -6.70 -3.74 13.51
CA ALA A 94 -5.61 -3.61 14.47
C ALA A 94 -4.58 -2.61 13.93
N ARG A 95 -4.17 -1.66 14.76
CA ARG A 95 -3.17 -0.64 14.40
C ARG A 95 -1.99 -0.70 15.35
N CYS A 96 -0.81 -0.43 14.82
CA CYS A 96 0.35 -0.15 15.66
C CYS A 96 0.07 1.09 16.50
N SER A 97 0.22 0.96 17.80
CA SER A 97 0.00 2.00 18.80
C SER A 97 1.07 1.87 19.91
N PRO A 98 1.26 2.90 20.74
CA PRO A 98 2.09 2.77 21.94
C PRO A 98 1.59 1.59 22.79
N GLY A 99 2.46 0.64 23.11
CA GLY A 99 2.11 -0.59 23.84
C GLY A 99 1.58 -1.74 22.98
N ALA A 100 1.52 -1.58 21.65
CA ALA A 100 1.22 -2.68 20.73
C ALA A 100 2.21 -3.85 20.88
N CYS A 101 3.49 -3.53 21.13
CA CYS A 101 4.53 -4.49 21.46
C CYS A 101 5.11 -4.15 22.85
N SER A 102 5.32 -5.17 23.67
CA SER A 102 6.02 -5.07 24.95
C SER A 102 7.52 -4.86 24.72
N ASN A 103 8.22 -4.45 25.79
CA ASN A 103 9.68 -4.42 25.86
C ASN A 103 10.38 -3.75 24.67
N ARG A 104 9.77 -2.69 24.13
CA ARG A 104 10.28 -1.89 22.99
C ARG A 104 10.45 -2.69 21.69
N GLY A 105 9.73 -3.80 21.53
CA GLY A 105 9.63 -4.51 20.26
C GLY A 105 9.11 -3.60 19.14
N ARG A 106 9.62 -3.79 17.91
CA ARG A 106 9.21 -2.98 16.77
C ARG A 106 7.85 -3.46 16.26
N CYS A 107 6.82 -2.61 16.34
CA CYS A 107 5.51 -2.92 15.78
C CYS A 107 5.53 -2.81 14.26
N ILE A 108 5.03 -3.86 13.59
CA ILE A 108 4.92 -3.95 12.14
C ILE A 108 3.45 -4.08 11.79
N GLN A 109 2.94 -3.08 11.09
CA GLN A 109 1.56 -3.01 10.64
C GLN A 109 1.30 -4.04 9.53
N GLN A 110 0.20 -4.80 9.65
CA GLN A 110 -0.38 -5.62 8.58
C GLN A 110 -1.78 -5.12 8.26
N TRP A 111 -2.43 -5.65 7.23
CA TRP A 111 -3.79 -5.22 6.87
C TRP A 111 -4.86 -5.53 7.94
N ASN A 112 -4.85 -6.74 8.51
CA ASN A 112 -5.84 -7.14 9.52
C ASN A 112 -5.24 -7.43 10.90
N SER A 113 -3.95 -7.20 11.08
CA SER A 113 -3.24 -7.56 12.30
C SER A 113 -2.02 -6.66 12.51
N ILE A 114 -1.39 -6.83 13.66
CA ILE A 114 -0.06 -6.31 13.94
C ILE A 114 0.88 -7.48 14.17
N ARG A 115 2.17 -7.29 13.93
CA ARG A 115 3.23 -8.22 14.32
C ARG A 115 4.31 -7.46 15.07
N CYS A 116 4.84 -8.05 16.13
CA CYS A 116 6.01 -7.50 16.80
C CYS A 116 7.28 -8.16 16.28
N ASP A 117 8.30 -7.34 16.04
CA ASP A 117 9.65 -7.77 15.74
C ASP A 117 10.50 -7.57 17.00
N CYS A 118 10.77 -8.69 17.66
CA CYS A 118 11.50 -8.76 18.93
C CYS A 118 13.01 -8.98 18.73
N THR A 119 13.50 -9.05 17.49
CA THR A 119 14.91 -9.42 17.19
C THR A 119 15.94 -8.45 17.77
N LEU A 120 15.55 -7.21 18.04
CA LEU A 120 16.38 -6.17 18.68
C LEU A 120 16.07 -6.01 20.19
N THR A 121 15.44 -7.02 20.79
CA THR A 121 15.12 -7.09 22.21
C THR A 121 15.67 -8.37 22.81
N ALA A 122 15.81 -8.44 24.13
CA ALA A 122 16.14 -9.68 24.84
C ALA A 122 14.91 -10.56 25.11
N HIS A 123 13.77 -10.27 24.47
CA HIS A 123 12.47 -10.85 24.79
C HIS A 123 11.90 -11.65 23.61
N ALA A 124 11.01 -12.59 23.91
CA ALA A 124 10.34 -13.45 22.95
C ALA A 124 8.81 -13.34 23.05
N GLY A 125 8.11 -14.17 22.25
CA GLY A 125 6.65 -14.19 22.16
C GLY A 125 6.09 -13.22 21.13
N ASP A 126 4.81 -13.40 20.79
CA ASP A 126 4.14 -12.68 19.70
C ASP A 126 4.11 -11.15 19.89
N ARG A 127 4.18 -10.69 21.14
CA ARG A 127 4.23 -9.27 21.49
C ARG A 127 5.48 -8.90 22.29
N CYS A 128 6.52 -9.72 22.24
CA CYS A 128 7.79 -9.51 22.97
C CYS A 128 7.60 -9.45 24.50
N GLN A 129 6.65 -10.22 25.05
CA GLN A 129 6.32 -10.19 26.47
C GLN A 129 7.08 -11.22 27.32
N ASP A 130 7.70 -12.21 26.70
CA ASP A 130 8.39 -13.31 27.38
C ASP A 130 9.86 -12.93 27.59
N GLY A 131 10.44 -13.27 28.75
CA GLY A 131 11.82 -12.95 29.15
C GLY A 131 12.84 -14.06 28.90
#